data_AF-A0A960TTJ2-F1
#
_entry.id   AF-A0A960TTJ2-F1
#
_cell.length_a   1.000
_cell.length_b   1.000
_cell.length_c   1.000
_cell.angle_alpha   90.00
_cell.angle_beta   90.00
_cell.angle_gamma   90.00
#
_symmetry.space_group_name_H-M   'P 1'
#
loop_
_entity.id
_entity.type
_entity.pdbx_description
1 polymer ?
#
loop_
_entity_poly.entity_id
_entity_poly.type
_entity_poly.pdbx_seq_one_letter_code
_entity_poly.pdbx_strand_id
1 'polypeptide(L)' 'VVIGGGVAQAGDLILEPCREEAARVILGEASKAVPIVPAELGPEAAALGAAALAREEVAGT' A
#
# COMPACT_ATOMS: atom_id res chain seq x y z
N VAL A 1 4.67 0.04 -2.55
CA VAL A 1 4.20 0.76 -1.35
C VAL A 1 2.72 1.05 -1.52
N VAL A 2 1.89 0.68 -0.55
CA VAL A 2 0.45 0.94 -0.59
C VAL A 2 0.13 2.06 0.41
N ILE A 3 -0.58 3.09 -0.02
CA ILE A 3 -1.03 4.21 0.82
C ILE A 3 -2.50 4.02 1.16
N GLY A 4 -2.81 3.84 2.44
CA GLY A 4 -4.17 3.64 2.94
C GLY A 4 -4.75 4.83 3.71
N GLY A 5 -5.96 4.65 4.23
CA GLY A 5 -6.66 5.65 5.03
C GLY A 5 -7.33 6.74 4.20
N GLY A 6 -7.99 7.69 4.88
CA GLY A 6 -8.74 8.77 4.22
C GLY A 6 -7.89 9.68 3.33
N VAL A 7 -6.60 9.83 3.62
CA VAL A 7 -5.67 10.62 2.81
C VAL A 7 -5.44 10.04 1.42
N ALA A 8 -5.51 8.71 1.25
CA ALA A 8 -5.36 8.06 -0.04
C ALA A 8 -6.52 8.38 -1.00
N GLN A 9 -7.67 8.81 -0.47
CA GLN A 9 -8.85 9.20 -1.27
C GLN A 9 -8.64 10.51 -2.05
N ALA A 10 -7.64 11.31 -1.68
CA ALA A 10 -7.27 12.51 -2.43
C ALA A 10 -6.60 12.18 -3.78
N GLY A 11 -6.30 10.90 -4.06
CA GLY A 11 -5.74 10.46 -5.33
C GLY A 11 -4.40 11.13 -5.63
N ASP A 12 -4.23 11.57 -6.87
CA ASP A 12 -2.96 12.11 -7.36
C ASP A 12 -2.52 13.39 -6.65
N LEU A 13 -3.46 14.16 -6.06
CA LEU A 13 -3.12 15.32 -5.23
C LEU A 13 -2.15 14.98 -4.09
N ILE A 14 -2.22 13.75 -3.57
CA ILE A 14 -1.31 13.24 -2.53
C ILE A 14 -0.30 12.24 -3.11
N LEU A 15 -0.73 11.37 -4.03
CA LEU A 15 0.10 10.28 -4.53
C LEU A 15 1.22 10.76 -5.45
N GLU A 16 0.99 11.79 -6.27
CA GLU A 16 2.01 12.33 -7.19
C GLU A 16 3.18 12.95 -6.42
N PRO A 17 2.97 13.85 -5.43
CA PRO A 17 4.06 14.33 -4.57
C PRO A 17 4.84 13.21 -3.86
N CYS A 18 4.17 12.13 -3.44
CA CYS A 18 4.85 10.98 -2.84
C CYS A 18 5.77 10.27 -3.84
N ARG A 19 5.33 10.10 -5.09
CA ARG A 19 6.13 9.47 -6.16
C ARG A 19 7.35 10.31 -6.51
N GLU A 20 7.15 11.62 -6.68
CA GLU A 20 8.23 12.58 -6.99
C GLU A 20 9.29 12.58 -5.89
N GLU A 21 8.88 12.69 -4.63
CA GLU A 21 9.80 12.73 -3.51
C GLU A 21 10.53 11.38 -3.33
N ALA A 22 9.82 10.26 -3.49
CA ALA A 22 10.44 8.94 -3.47
C ALA A 22 11.52 8.80 -4.55
N ALA A 23 11.25 9.25 -5.78
CA ALA A 23 12.24 9.24 -6.86
C ALA A 23 13.48 10.11 -6.54
N ARG A 24 13.30 11.19 -5.77
CA ARG A 24 14.36 12.11 -5.38
C ARG A 24 15.24 11.59 -4.25
N VAL A 25 14.65 10.91 -3.25
CA VAL A 25 15.36 10.53 -2.01
C VAL A 25 15.83 9.07 -1.98
N ILE A 26 15.24 8.20 -2.80
CA ILE A 26 15.64 6.79 -2.87
C ILE A 26 16.93 6.65 -3.70
N LEU A 27 17.98 6.10 -3.08
CA LEU A 27 19.29 5.91 -3.73
C LEU A 27 19.39 4.61 -4.53
N GLY A 28 18.70 3.55 -4.10
CA GLY A 28 18.77 2.25 -4.77
C GLY A 28 17.94 2.20 -6.04
N GLU A 29 18.55 1.88 -7.18
CA GLU A 29 17.88 1.79 -8.48
C GLU A 29 16.69 0.82 -8.50
N ALA A 30 16.86 -0.36 -7.90
CA ALA A 30 15.76 -1.33 -7.77
C ALA A 30 14.59 -0.77 -6.94
N SER A 31 14.89 0.04 -5.93
CA SER A 31 13.88 0.63 -5.04
C SER A 31 13.13 1.79 -5.70
N LYS A 32 13.74 2.51 -6.66
CA LYS A 32 13.06 3.57 -7.44
C LYS A 32 11.95 3.03 -8.32
N ALA A 33 12.05 1.77 -8.76
CA ALA A 33 11.03 1.11 -9.57
C ALA A 33 9.81 0.62 -8.75
N VAL A 34 9.84 0.73 -7.42
CA VAL A 34 8.74 0.26 -6.57
C VAL A 34 7.53 1.19 -6.74
N PRO A 35 6.36 0.67 -7.17
CA PRO A 35 5.18 1.49 -7.35
C PRO A 35 4.62 1.95 -6.01
N ILE A 36 4.20 3.21 -5.94
CA ILE A 36 3.38 3.76 -4.86
C ILE A 36 1.93 3.75 -5.36
N VAL A 37 0.99 3.13 -4.65
CA VAL A 37 -0.39 2.93 -5.11
C VAL A 37 -1.40 3.20 -3.99
N PRO A 38 -2.64 3.62 -4.30
CA PRO A 38 -3.69 3.72 -3.30
C PRO A 38 -4.13 2.34 -2.81
N ALA A 39 -4.57 2.25 -1.56
CA ALA A 39 -5.27 1.07 -1.06
C ALA A 39 -6.68 0.99 -1.64
N GLU A 40 -7.09 -0.20 -2.09
CA GLU A 40 -8.40 -0.40 -2.73
C GLU A 40 -9.48 -0.90 -1.76
N LEU A 41 -9.08 -1.55 -0.65
CA LEU A 41 -9.99 -2.23 0.26
C LEU A 41 -10.61 -1.32 1.33
N GLY A 42 -10.15 -0.07 1.44
CA GLY A 42 -10.71 0.90 2.39
C GLY A 42 -10.79 0.36 3.83
N PRO A 43 -11.91 0.61 4.55
CA PRO A 43 -12.11 0.15 5.92
C PRO A 43 -12.09 -1.38 6.11
N GLU A 44 -12.34 -2.14 5.04
CA GLU A 44 -12.45 -3.60 5.09
C GLU A 44 -11.09 -4.30 5.13
N ALA A 45 -10.01 -3.58 4.81
CA ALA A 45 -8.65 -4.12 4.74
C ALA A 45 -8.24 -4.88 6.02
N ALA A 46 -8.63 -4.38 7.20
CA ALA A 46 -8.31 -5.01 8.48
C ALA A 46 -9.06 -6.34 8.66
N ALA A 47 -10.36 -6.36 8.37
CA ALA A 47 -11.18 -7.57 8.48
C ALA A 47 -10.74 -8.65 7.48
N LEU A 48 -10.43 -8.25 6.25
CA LEU A 48 -9.92 -9.16 5.22
C LEU A 48 -8.53 -9.72 5.58
N GLY A 49 -7.65 -8.89 6.17
CA GLY A 49 -6.36 -9.35 6.69
C GLY A 49 -6.52 -10.38 7.81
N ALA A 50 -7.42 -10.13 8.77
CA ALA A 50 -7.72 -11.08 9.84
C ALA A 50 -8.27 -12.41 9.30
N ALA A 51 -9.19 -12.34 8.32
CA ALA A 51 -9.72 -13.54 7.68
C ALA A 51 -8.65 -14.31 6.90
N ALA A 52 -7.71 -13.62 6.24
CA ALA A 52 -6.60 -14.25 5.55
C ALA A 52 -5.68 -15.02 6.51
N LEU A 53 -5.35 -14.41 7.67
CA LEU A 53 -4.56 -15.07 8.72
C LEU A 53 -5.28 -16.31 9.28
N ALA A 54 -6.57 -16.20 9.60
CA ALA A 54 -7.35 -17.33 10.09
C ALA A 54 -7.41 -18.48 9.06
N ARG A 55 -7.49 -18.14 7.77
CA ARG A 55 -7.48 -19.13 6.68
C ARG A 55 -6.11 -19.82 6.55
N GLU A 56 -5.02 -19.08 6.70
CA GLU A 56 -3.66 -19.64 6.66
C GLU A 56 -3.41 -20.60 7.81
N GLU A 57 -3.88 -20.27 9.02
CA GLU A 57 -3.82 -21.16 10.19
C GLU A 57 -4.56 -22.48 9.95
N VAL A 58 -5.78 -22.41 9.39
CA VAL A 58 -6.58 -23.62 9.08
C VAL A 58 -5.97 -24.43 7.94
N ALA A 59 -5.36 -23.78 6.95
CA ALA A 59 -4.74 -24.44 5.79
C ALA A 59 -3.33 -25.01 6.09
N GLY A 60 -2.70 -24.55 7.17
CA GLY A 60 -1.40 -25.05 7.66
C GLY A 60 -1.48 -26.32 8.52
N THR A 61 -2.66 -26.94 8.61
CA THR A 61 -2.89 -28.25 9.25
C THR A 61 -3.06 -29.33 8.19
#